data_AF-A0A060YKU8-F1
#
_entry.id   AF-A0A060YKU8-F1
#
_cell.length_a   1.000
_cell.length_b   1.000
_cell.length_c   1.000
_cell.angle_alpha   90.00
_cell.angle_beta   90.00
_cell.angle_gamma   90.00
#
_symmetry.space_group_name_H-M   'P 1'
#
loop_
_entity.id
_entity.type
_entity.pdbx_description
1 polymer ?
#
loop_
_entity_poly.entity_id
_entity_poly.type
_entity_poly.pdbx_seq_one_letter_code
_entity_poly.pdbx_strand_id
1 'polypeptide(L)'
;MEKCRLSAFLLLVHIGLSSVVLEAQVSVEPQVTGYLGNDVTLRCKLLQGNLIQAEWQWEISDTEKFTIAVFSPNLGQNISESPLKGRLEFAGASTGDSSITIKDVEMTDAGKYICLLTVFPSGSIARTTILTVLSKSGCSALILQIDCGFHQSNCMHHFHHFQYIYIFLYVIFP
;
A
#
# COMPACT_ATOMS: atom_id res chain seq x y z
N MET A 1 -36.70 -42.05 -27.65
CA MET A 1 -36.39 -40.63 -28.00
C MET A 1 -36.89 -39.64 -26.94
N GLU A 2 -37.88 -39.98 -26.11
CA GLU A 2 -38.44 -39.09 -25.08
C GLU A 2 -37.55 -38.92 -23.83
N LYS A 3 -36.83 -39.98 -23.44
CA LYS A 3 -35.91 -39.98 -22.28
C LYS A 3 -34.70 -39.04 -22.45
N CYS A 4 -34.21 -38.84 -23.67
CA CYS A 4 -33.14 -37.89 -23.95
C CYS A 4 -33.58 -36.42 -23.81
N ARG A 5 -34.86 -36.12 -24.10
CA ARG A 5 -35.37 -34.75 -24.02
C ARG A 5 -35.49 -34.30 -22.58
N LEU A 6 -36.00 -35.15 -21.68
CA LEU A 6 -36.08 -34.84 -20.24
C LEU A 6 -34.71 -34.61 -19.60
N SER A 7 -33.70 -35.42 -19.97
CA SER A 7 -32.33 -35.27 -19.45
C SER A 7 -31.69 -33.95 -19.88
N ALA A 8 -31.91 -33.50 -21.11
CA ALA A 8 -31.42 -32.21 -21.60
C ALA A 8 -32.10 -31.02 -20.91
N PHE A 9 -33.42 -31.10 -20.64
CA PHE A 9 -34.14 -30.06 -19.90
C PHE A 9 -33.65 -29.92 -18.45
N LEU A 10 -33.37 -31.03 -17.76
CA LEU A 10 -32.83 -31.00 -16.40
C LEU A 10 -31.44 -30.34 -16.35
N LEU A 11 -30.57 -30.63 -17.33
CA LEU A 11 -29.24 -29.99 -17.43
C LEU A 11 -29.34 -28.48 -17.70
N LEU A 12 -30.29 -28.02 -18.52
CA LEU A 12 -30.50 -26.60 -18.81
C LEU A 12 -31.02 -25.83 -17.59
N VAL A 13 -31.87 -26.46 -16.77
CA VAL A 13 -32.37 -25.87 -15.51
C VAL A 13 -31.24 -25.70 -14.47
N HIS A 14 -30.25 -26.59 -14.44
CA HIS A 14 -29.09 -26.45 -13.55
C HIS A 14 -28.16 -25.29 -13.92
N ILE A 15 -28.03 -24.96 -15.21
CA ILE A 15 -27.18 -23.85 -15.68
C ILE A 15 -27.84 -22.49 -15.35
N GLY A 16 -29.18 -22.43 -15.37
CA GLY A 16 -29.96 -21.22 -15.07
C GLY A 16 -30.10 -20.88 -13.57
N LEU A 17 -29.62 -21.73 -12.66
CA LEU A 17 -29.69 -21.52 -11.21
C LEU A 17 -28.31 -21.19 -10.61
N SER A 18 -27.42 -20.59 -11.39
CA SER A 18 -26.22 -19.97 -10.82
C SER A 18 -26.61 -18.61 -10.25
N SER A 19 -26.63 -18.50 -8.92
CA SER A 19 -26.80 -17.21 -8.25
C SER A 19 -25.74 -16.25 -8.80
N VAL A 20 -26.18 -15.10 -9.33
CA VAL A 20 -25.26 -14.00 -9.62
C VAL A 20 -24.70 -13.55 -8.27
N VAL A 21 -23.47 -13.95 -7.95
CA VAL A 21 -22.78 -13.46 -6.77
C VAL A 21 -22.35 -12.03 -7.08
N LEU A 22 -22.98 -11.05 -6.42
CA LEU A 22 -22.58 -9.66 -6.53
C LEU A 22 -21.27 -9.48 -5.75
N GLU A 23 -20.15 -9.66 -6.44
CA GLU A 23 -18.83 -9.39 -5.88
C GLU A 23 -18.65 -7.88 -5.67
N ALA A 24 -18.36 -7.47 -4.43
CA ALA A 24 -18.21 -6.05 -4.13
C ALA A 24 -16.99 -5.48 -4.90
N GLN A 25 -17.24 -4.41 -5.65
CA GLN A 25 -16.24 -3.76 -6.50
C GLN A 25 -15.45 -2.74 -5.69
N VAL A 26 -14.12 -2.81 -5.74
CA VAL A 26 -13.21 -1.91 -5.00
C VAL A 26 -12.23 -1.28 -5.98
N SER A 27 -12.14 0.05 -5.97
CA SER A 27 -11.17 0.83 -6.74
C SER A 27 -9.89 1.04 -5.93
N VAL A 28 -8.77 0.62 -6.50
CA VAL A 28 -7.42 0.68 -5.91
C VAL A 28 -6.39 0.92 -7.02
N GLU A 29 -5.30 1.60 -6.70
CA GLU A 29 -4.10 1.62 -7.52
C GLU A 29 -3.10 0.58 -6.98
N PRO A 30 -2.73 -0.47 -7.76
CA PRO A 30 -1.81 -1.51 -7.29
C PRO A 30 -0.38 -1.00 -7.05
N GLN A 31 0.02 0.05 -7.77
CA GLN A 31 1.32 0.70 -7.63
C GLN A 31 1.14 2.21 -7.62
N VAL A 32 1.80 2.86 -6.68
CA VAL A 32 1.79 4.31 -6.51
C VAL A 32 3.23 4.79 -6.34
N THR A 33 3.58 5.89 -7.00
CA THR A 33 4.86 6.55 -6.83
C THR A 33 4.68 7.82 -6.02
N GLY A 34 5.24 7.85 -4.82
CA GLY A 34 5.39 9.05 -3.99
C GLY A 34 6.73 9.72 -4.26
N TYR A 35 6.82 11.01 -3.92
CA TYR A 35 8.07 11.76 -3.97
C TYR A 35 8.44 12.23 -2.57
N LEU A 36 9.72 12.18 -2.23
CA LEU A 36 10.26 12.65 -0.96
C LEU A 36 9.78 14.09 -0.66
N GLY A 37 9.22 14.30 0.54
CA GLY A 37 8.71 15.59 1.01
C GLY A 37 7.34 16.01 0.44
N ASN A 38 6.75 15.21 -0.45
CA ASN A 38 5.42 15.45 -1.00
C ASN A 38 4.38 14.57 -0.28
N ASP A 39 3.12 14.95 -0.38
CA ASP A 39 2.00 14.10 0.04
C ASP A 39 1.69 13.05 -1.04
N VAL A 40 1.30 11.85 -0.61
CA VAL A 40 0.83 10.77 -1.50
C VAL A 40 -0.48 10.20 -1.00
N THR A 41 -1.40 9.87 -1.91
CA THR A 41 -2.69 9.24 -1.57
C THR A 41 -2.74 7.82 -2.10
N LEU A 42 -3.05 6.87 -1.22
CA LEU A 42 -3.27 5.47 -1.55
C LEU A 42 -4.79 5.24 -1.62
N ARG A 43 -5.29 5.01 -2.83
CA ARG A 43 -6.73 4.85 -3.05
C ARG A 43 -7.21 3.49 -2.59
N CYS A 44 -8.28 3.49 -1.82
CA CYS A 44 -9.07 2.29 -1.56
C CYS A 44 -10.53 2.71 -1.38
N LYS A 45 -11.34 2.52 -2.41
CA LYS A 45 -12.72 2.97 -2.43
C LYS A 45 -13.68 1.85 -2.79
N LEU A 46 -14.64 1.58 -1.90
CA LEU A 46 -15.76 0.71 -2.21
C LEU A 46 -16.68 1.38 -3.24
N LEU A 47 -16.86 0.76 -4.39
CA LEU A 47 -17.72 1.28 -5.46
C LEU A 47 -19.19 0.88 -5.27
N GLN A 48 -19.41 -0.28 -4.66
CA GLN A 48 -20.76 -0.81 -4.41
C GLN A 48 -20.78 -1.72 -3.19
N GLY A 49 -21.82 -1.56 -2.37
CA GLY A 49 -22.02 -2.32 -1.12
C GLY A 49 -22.10 -1.42 0.10
N ASN A 50 -22.31 -2.02 1.27
CA ASN A 50 -22.35 -1.30 2.54
C ASN A 50 -21.06 -1.53 3.33
N LEU A 51 -20.23 -0.49 3.45
CA LEU A 51 -18.98 -0.54 4.21
C LEU A 51 -19.27 -0.56 5.71
N ILE A 52 -18.81 -1.61 6.39
CA ILE A 52 -18.89 -1.72 7.86
C ILE A 52 -17.64 -1.13 8.51
N GLN A 53 -16.47 -1.48 7.96
CA GLN A 53 -15.17 -1.06 8.46
C GLN A 53 -14.12 -1.15 7.35
N ALA A 54 -13.18 -0.20 7.36
CA ALA A 54 -11.96 -0.23 6.58
C ALA A 54 -10.76 -0.26 7.52
N GLU A 55 -9.75 -1.07 7.21
CA GLU A 55 -8.51 -1.18 7.95
C GLU A 55 -7.32 -1.09 6.99
N TRP A 56 -6.34 -0.27 7.33
CA TRP A 56 -5.07 -0.20 6.63
C TRP A 56 -3.98 -0.88 7.43
N GLN A 57 -3.25 -1.77 6.76
CA GLN A 57 -2.10 -2.47 7.29
C GLN A 57 -0.87 -2.10 6.47
N TRP A 58 0.25 -1.88 7.14
CA TRP A 58 1.53 -1.61 6.50
C TRP A 58 2.49 -2.78 6.74
N GLU A 59 3.02 -3.32 5.65
CA GLU A 59 3.99 -4.42 5.62
C GLU A 59 5.35 -3.82 5.20
N ILE A 60 6.23 -3.66 6.21
CA ILE A 60 7.60 -3.12 6.03
C ILE A 60 8.53 -4.22 5.51
N SER A 61 8.30 -5.46 5.95
CA SER A 61 8.99 -6.66 5.50
C SER A 61 8.02 -7.84 5.46
N ASP A 62 8.41 -8.95 4.83
CA ASP A 62 7.58 -10.18 4.76
C ASP A 62 7.16 -10.71 6.15
N THR A 63 7.88 -10.33 7.20
CA THR A 63 7.65 -10.75 8.58
C THR A 63 6.99 -9.68 9.46
N GLU A 64 7.05 -8.41 9.07
CA GLU A 64 6.59 -7.30 9.89
C GLU A 64 5.41 -6.58 9.22
N LYS A 65 4.23 -6.77 9.82
CA LYS A 65 2.96 -6.22 9.36
C LYS A 65 2.14 -5.74 10.55
N PHE A 66 1.64 -4.51 10.49
CA PHE A 66 0.82 -3.93 11.55
C PHE A 66 -0.27 -3.00 11.01
N THR A 67 -1.34 -2.85 11.78
CA THR A 67 -2.47 -1.96 11.46
C THR A 67 -2.11 -0.51 11.75
N ILE A 68 -2.17 0.35 10.74
CA ILE A 68 -1.83 1.78 10.83
C ILE A 68 -3.04 2.68 10.98
N ALA A 69 -4.21 2.27 10.48
CA ALA A 69 -5.44 3.03 10.59
C ALA A 69 -6.68 2.15 10.47
N VAL A 70 -7.75 2.54 11.16
CA VAL A 70 -9.06 1.92 11.09
C VAL A 70 -10.11 3.02 10.92
N PHE A 71 -11.09 2.79 10.05
CA PHE A 71 -12.23 3.67 9.85
C PHE A 71 -13.52 2.85 9.88
N SER A 72 -14.51 3.33 10.62
CA SER A 72 -15.89 2.85 10.55
C SER A 72 -16.82 4.04 10.33
N PRO A 73 -17.79 3.97 9.41
CA PRO A 73 -18.76 5.05 9.21
C PRO A 73 -19.53 5.42 10.48
N ASN A 74 -19.75 4.47 11.40
CA ASN A 74 -20.53 4.69 12.62
C ASN A 74 -19.69 5.07 13.84
N LEU A 75 -18.42 4.64 13.90
CA LEU A 75 -17.54 4.86 15.06
C LEU A 75 -16.45 5.90 14.81
N GLY A 76 -16.30 6.36 13.57
CA GLY A 76 -15.26 7.30 13.16
C GLY A 76 -13.93 6.60 12.82
N GLN A 77 -12.86 7.37 12.86
CA GLN A 77 -11.51 6.93 12.49
C GLN A 77 -10.60 6.82 13.71
N ASN A 78 -9.64 5.89 13.64
CA ASN A 78 -8.56 5.74 14.59
C ASN A 78 -7.25 5.52 13.83
N ILE A 79 -6.19 6.26 14.20
CA ILE A 79 -4.85 6.11 13.65
C ILE A 79 -3.99 5.48 14.73
N SER A 80 -3.41 4.31 14.44
CA SER A 80 -2.58 3.55 15.38
C SER A 80 -1.24 4.25 15.64
N GLU A 81 -0.63 3.95 16.79
CA GLU A 81 0.78 4.29 17.03
C GLU A 81 1.65 3.61 15.97
N SER A 82 2.29 4.41 15.13
CA SER A 82 3.16 3.96 14.04
C SER A 82 4.10 5.10 13.62
N PRO A 83 5.16 4.83 12.83
CA PRO A 83 6.01 5.88 12.25
C PRO A 83 5.26 6.88 11.37
N LEU A 84 4.05 6.52 10.89
CA LEU A 84 3.19 7.38 10.08
C LEU A 84 2.24 8.24 10.93
N LYS A 85 2.22 8.06 12.25
CA LYS A 85 1.29 8.80 13.12
C LYS A 85 1.58 10.30 13.05
N GLY A 86 0.54 11.10 12.85
CA GLY A 86 0.64 12.55 12.63
C GLY A 86 0.86 12.94 11.16
N ARG A 87 1.25 12.00 10.30
CA ARG A 87 1.36 12.18 8.84
C ARG A 87 0.26 11.47 8.06
N LEU A 88 -0.44 10.51 8.67
CA LEU A 88 -1.51 9.74 8.05
C LEU A 88 -2.88 10.39 8.24
N GLU A 89 -3.68 10.49 7.17
CA GLU A 89 -5.07 11.00 7.20
C GLU A 89 -5.98 10.19 6.29
N PHE A 90 -7.28 10.09 6.61
CA PHE A 90 -8.28 9.55 5.68
C PHE A 90 -8.74 10.65 4.72
N ALA A 91 -8.61 10.41 3.40
CA ALA A 91 -8.88 11.40 2.37
C ALA A 91 -10.37 11.70 2.16
N GLY A 92 -11.27 10.78 2.55
CA GLY A 92 -12.71 10.95 2.30
C GLY A 92 -13.61 10.19 3.27
N ALA A 93 -13.25 10.15 4.55
CA ALA A 93 -14.00 9.48 5.61
C ALA A 93 -15.49 9.87 5.64
N SER A 94 -15.82 11.14 5.39
CA SER A 94 -17.20 11.65 5.34
C SER A 94 -18.04 11.10 4.19
N THR A 95 -17.40 10.57 3.14
CA THR A 95 -18.05 10.01 1.95
C THR A 95 -17.99 8.49 1.89
N GLY A 96 -17.50 7.85 2.96
CA GLY A 96 -17.24 6.41 2.97
C GLY A 96 -16.05 5.99 2.11
N ASP A 97 -15.21 6.95 1.70
CA ASP A 97 -13.97 6.70 0.97
C ASP A 97 -12.86 6.37 1.96
N SER A 98 -12.40 5.13 1.94
CA SER A 98 -11.36 4.61 2.84
C SER A 98 -9.94 4.88 2.34
N SER A 99 -9.75 5.72 1.32
CA SER A 99 -8.43 6.12 0.86
C SER A 99 -7.66 6.88 1.95
N ILE A 100 -6.35 6.70 2.01
CA ILE A 100 -5.46 7.37 2.98
C ILE A 100 -4.46 8.28 2.26
N THR A 101 -4.11 9.37 2.91
CA THR A 101 -3.04 10.27 2.51
C THR A 101 -1.91 10.20 3.52
N ILE A 102 -0.70 9.97 3.05
CA ILE A 102 0.54 10.08 3.83
C ILE A 102 1.17 11.42 3.46
N LYS A 103 1.28 12.31 4.45
CA LYS A 103 1.89 13.63 4.31
C LYS A 103 3.40 13.54 4.47
N ASP A 104 4.11 14.48 3.83
CA ASP A 104 5.56 14.64 3.95
C ASP A 104 6.29 13.28 3.85
N VAL A 105 6.13 12.63 2.69
CA VAL A 105 6.58 11.25 2.47
C VAL A 105 8.09 11.14 2.65
N GLU A 106 8.51 10.11 3.38
CA GLU A 106 9.90 9.74 3.64
C GLU A 106 10.30 8.50 2.80
N MET A 107 11.61 8.31 2.56
CA MET A 107 12.09 7.12 1.84
C MET A 107 11.71 5.80 2.55
N THR A 108 11.61 5.85 3.87
CA THR A 108 11.23 4.74 4.75
C THR A 108 9.76 4.39 4.68
N ASP A 109 8.91 5.24 4.10
CA ASP A 109 7.48 4.97 3.94
C ASP A 109 7.20 4.02 2.76
N ALA A 110 8.20 3.75 1.92
CA ALA A 110 8.08 2.78 0.83
C ALA A 110 7.74 1.39 1.38
N GLY A 111 6.88 0.67 0.67
CA GLY A 111 6.47 -0.67 1.11
C GLY A 111 5.09 -1.06 0.60
N LYS A 112 4.55 -2.11 1.22
CA LYS A 112 3.29 -2.72 0.81
C LYS A 112 2.19 -2.35 1.79
N TYR A 113 1.16 -1.71 1.28
CA TYR A 113 0.00 -1.26 2.05
C TYR A 113 -1.20 -2.10 1.67
N ILE A 114 -1.88 -2.67 2.67
CA ILE A 114 -3.06 -3.51 2.48
C ILE A 114 -4.27 -2.79 3.04
N CYS A 115 -5.27 -2.57 2.19
CA CYS A 115 -6.58 -2.10 2.59
C CYS A 115 -7.53 -3.30 2.73
N LEU A 116 -8.06 -3.52 3.93
CA LEU A 116 -9.02 -4.55 4.26
C LEU A 116 -10.39 -3.90 4.50
N LEU A 117 -11.35 -4.17 3.61
CA LEU A 117 -12.72 -3.68 3.71
C LEU A 117 -13.64 -4.80 4.19
N THR A 118 -14.43 -4.54 5.22
CA THR A 118 -15.52 -5.40 5.65
C THR A 118 -16.82 -4.86 5.08
N VAL A 119 -17.43 -5.60 4.16
CA VAL A 119 -18.60 -5.18 3.38
C VAL A 119 -19.77 -6.12 3.68
N PHE A 120 -20.92 -5.58 4.07
CA PHE A 120 -22.12 -6.40 4.24
C PHE A 120 -22.95 -6.40 2.94
N PRO A 121 -23.47 -7.55 2.47
CA PRO A 121 -23.28 -8.92 2.97
C PRO A 121 -22.07 -9.66 2.34
N SER A 122 -21.29 -8.99 1.49
CA SER A 122 -20.25 -9.60 0.65
C SER A 122 -19.04 -10.18 1.41
N GLY A 123 -18.87 -9.86 2.69
CA GLY A 123 -17.74 -10.28 3.51
C GLY A 123 -16.54 -9.33 3.45
N SER A 124 -15.36 -9.86 3.75
CA SER A 124 -14.12 -9.07 3.79
C SER A 124 -13.33 -9.14 2.48
N ILE A 125 -12.83 -8.00 2.03
CA ILE A 125 -12.11 -7.83 0.77
C ILE A 125 -10.78 -7.15 1.06
N ALA A 126 -9.67 -7.78 0.67
CA ALA A 126 -8.34 -7.20 0.77
C ALA A 126 -7.88 -6.69 -0.60
N ARG A 127 -7.25 -5.51 -0.62
CA ARG A 127 -6.55 -4.95 -1.78
C ARG A 127 -5.19 -4.43 -1.34
N THR A 128 -4.21 -4.53 -2.24
CA THR A 128 -2.82 -4.18 -1.95
C THR A 128 -2.37 -3.08 -2.89
N THR A 129 -1.62 -2.12 -2.33
CA THR A 129 -0.94 -1.05 -3.04
C THR A 129 0.53 -1.06 -2.65
N ILE A 130 1.42 -1.04 -3.65
CA ILE A 130 2.86 -0.90 -3.45
C ILE A 130 3.23 0.57 -3.62
N LEU A 131 3.74 1.19 -2.55
CA LEU A 131 4.24 2.55 -2.58
C LEU A 131 5.75 2.53 -2.86
N THR A 132 6.15 3.14 -3.97
CA THR A 132 7.56 3.44 -4.28
C THR A 132 7.82 4.91 -4.01
N VAL A 133 8.89 5.23 -3.29
CA VAL A 133 9.27 6.62 -3.00
C VAL A 133 10.50 7.01 -3.80
N LEU A 134 10.42 8.12 -4.53
CA LEU A 134 11.52 8.67 -5.33
C LEU A 134 11.95 10.03 -4.78
N SER A 135 13.24 10.36 -4.90
CA SER A 135 13.70 11.73 -4.72
C SER A 135 13.61 12.49 -6.05
N LYS A 136 13.14 13.73 -6.02
CA LYS A 136 13.29 14.62 -7.18
C LYS A 136 14.77 15.01 -7.27
N SER A 137 15.52 14.35 -8.15
CA SER A 137 16.85 14.83 -8.50
C SER A 137 16.70 16.12 -9.30
N GLY A 138 17.23 17.23 -8.80
CA GLY A 138 17.25 18.53 -9.47
C GLY A 138 18.17 18.58 -10.69
N CYS A 139 18.43 17.46 -11.37
CA CYS A 139 19.13 17.48 -12.66
C CYS A 139 18.15 17.96 -13.74
N SER A 140 18.02 19.28 -13.83
CA SER A 140 17.31 19.93 -14.92
C SER A 140 18.07 19.62 -16.21
N ALA A 141 17.49 18.79 -17.08
CA ALA A 141 18.02 18.53 -18.42
C ALA A 141 17.80 19.77 -19.30
N LEU A 142 18.49 20.87 -18.99
CA LEU A 142 18.76 21.90 -19.98
C LEU A 142 19.79 21.32 -20.94
N ILE A 143 19.32 20.94 -22.12
CA ILE A 143 20.19 20.71 -23.27
C ILE A 143 20.99 22.01 -23.46
N LEU A 144 22.31 21.90 -23.30
CA LEU A 144 23.36 22.94 -23.29
C LEU A 144 23.69 23.57 -21.92
N GLN A 145 24.30 22.81 -21.01
CA GLN A 145 25.64 23.13 -20.47
C GLN A 145 26.17 21.95 -19.64
N ILE A 146 27.35 21.47 -20.02
CA ILE A 146 28.17 20.56 -19.24
C ILE A 146 28.59 21.32 -17.99
N ASP A 147 28.20 20.81 -16.81
CA ASP A 147 29.04 20.68 -15.62
C ASP A 147 28.24 20.01 -14.49
N CYS A 148 28.24 18.67 -14.45
CA CYS A 148 28.06 17.98 -13.18
C CYS A 148 29.38 18.08 -12.40
N GLY A 149 29.61 19.23 -11.78
CA GLY A 149 30.64 19.41 -10.77
C GLY A 149 30.30 18.56 -9.55
N PHE A 150 30.78 17.31 -9.54
CA PHE A 150 30.80 16.49 -8.33
C PHE A 150 32.00 16.92 -7.48
N HIS A 151 31.78 17.78 -6.49
CA HIS A 151 32.74 17.96 -5.39
C HIS A 151 32.07 18.35 -4.06
N GLN A 152 31.98 17.33 -3.18
CA GLN A 152 32.02 17.30 -1.71
C GLN A 152 31.04 18.19 -0.92
N SER A 153 30.18 17.66 -0.04
CA SER A 153 30.48 16.75 1.08
C SER A 153 29.18 16.30 1.78
N ASN A 154 29.21 15.10 2.38
CA ASN A 154 28.21 14.48 3.29
C ASN A 154 26.97 13.77 2.71
N CYS A 155 27.21 12.69 1.95
CA CYS A 155 26.36 11.50 2.11
C CYS A 155 26.90 10.69 3.30
N MET A 156 26.48 11.05 4.51
CA MET A 156 26.78 10.23 5.69
C MET A 156 25.84 9.01 5.67
N HIS A 157 26.33 7.92 5.07
CA HIS A 157 25.88 6.58 5.43
C HIS A 157 26.18 6.36 6.91
N HIS A 158 25.20 6.60 7.78
CA HIS A 158 25.27 6.19 9.19
C HIS A 158 24.42 4.95 9.39
N PHE A 159 24.96 3.79 9.01
CA PHE A 159 24.58 2.48 9.56
C PHE A 159 25.78 1.54 9.45
N HIS A 160 26.73 1.68 10.36
CA HIS A 160 27.65 0.61 10.77
C HIS A 160 28.07 0.88 12.21
N HIS A 161 27.15 0.59 13.14
CA HIS A 161 27.52 0.34 14.53
C HIS A 161 27.75 -1.18 14.67
N PHE A 162 28.86 -1.52 15.32
CA PHE A 162 29.39 -2.86 15.61
C PHE A 162 30.43 -3.42 14.63
N GLN A 163 31.68 -3.35 15.12
CA GLN A 163 32.65 -4.45 15.19
C GLN A 163 33.93 -4.32 14.35
N TYR A 164 34.68 -3.22 14.51
CA TYR A 164 36.09 -3.13 14.08
C TYR A 164 37.01 -2.46 15.11
N ILE A 165 36.84 -2.76 16.40
CA ILE A 165 37.77 -2.31 17.47
C ILE A 165 38.88 -3.33 17.77
N TYR A 166 38.94 -4.49 17.11
CA TYR A 166 40.04 -5.44 17.32
C TYR A 166 40.73 -5.80 16.02
N ILE A 167 42.06 -5.84 16.09
CA ILE A 167 43.03 -6.34 15.09
C ILE A 167 43.63 -5.27 14.16
N PHE A 168 44.11 -4.17 14.76
CA PHE A 168 45.38 -3.57 14.34
C PHE A 168 46.47 -4.24 15.18
N LEU A 169 47.14 -5.25 14.64
CA LEU A 169 48.46 -5.78 15.00
C LEU A 169 48.67 -7.04 14.15
N TYR A 170 49.87 -7.21 13.60
CA TYR A 170 50.31 -8.28 12.67
C TYR A 170 50.15 -8.00 11.18
N VAL A 171 51.01 -7.12 10.63
CA VAL A 171 51.85 -7.47 9.47
C VAL A 171 53.15 -6.65 9.54
N ILE A 172 54.16 -7.13 10.28
CA ILE A 172 55.58 -6.77 10.05
C ILE A 172 56.45 -8.03 10.26
N PHE A 173 57.20 -8.40 9.21
CA PHE A 173 58.30 -9.40 9.07
C PHE A 173 57.95 -10.90 8.95
N PRO A 174 58.79 -11.70 8.23
CA PRO A 174 60.07 -11.36 7.59
C PRO A 174 60.01 -11.16 6.07
#